data_AF-A0A7X6XDN2-F1
#
_entry.id   AF-A0A7X6XDN2-F1
#
_cell.length_a   1.000
_cell.length_b   1.000
_cell.length_c   1.000
_cell.angle_alpha   90.00
_cell.angle_beta   90.00
_cell.angle_gamma   90.00
#
_symmetry.space_group_name_H-M   'P 1'
#
loop_
_entity.id
_entity.type
_entity.pdbx_description
1 polymer ?
#
loop_
_entity_poly.entity_id
_entity_poly.type
_entity_poly.pdbx_seq_one_letter_code
_entity_poly.pdbx_strand_id
1 'polypeptide(L)'
;MLHKPIKQGSYIFCCLLFLIFVAGLSSCEFESDDLNYVHVEKPEDQIQLGIDLAGVNPTELIYIYNQTYFTYSLFTDNRVILARQFYLDGVPIETDQYAEGVHLNIPDNQIHDLKLVIALRSGTGSLADKAMYEMYTGEFTFKIKAIPYYNDVSLNISQTTDANNNLKLEWDKPSDFEVDTYRIYNGYSTHGELLATITDQNKTYFVDPDYAYGYKSYTIVANVKNSFDIIVENHFYVSYTAMTENHFDINRIALNTTSLKWNNPNPFPCKYVLTYGYEEKEIALKDGANEAIITVGDFPIWSNPFSLYILPQSADIKNYKQYSSVAGNNSDKRFSALSFDYNFKEKKVHGLNFNALNSYDLQKDQVM
;
A
#
# COMPACT_ATOMS: atom_id res chain seq x y z
N MET A 1 39.95 -27.04 -121.71
CA MET A 1 40.19 -25.67 -121.21
C MET A 1 38.95 -25.19 -120.48
N LEU A 2 39.00 -25.05 -119.16
CA LEU A 2 38.05 -24.25 -118.37
C LEU A 2 38.64 -24.05 -116.97
N HIS A 3 39.31 -22.90 -116.79
CA HIS A 3 39.71 -22.37 -115.49
C HIS A 3 38.47 -21.74 -114.84
N LYS A 4 38.10 -22.19 -113.63
CA LYS A 4 37.17 -21.49 -112.74
C LYS A 4 37.97 -20.88 -111.58
N PRO A 5 37.81 -19.57 -111.28
CA PRO A 5 38.52 -18.94 -110.17
C PRO A 5 37.77 -19.23 -108.86
N ILE A 6 38.47 -19.77 -107.87
CA ILE A 6 37.93 -19.90 -106.50
C ILE A 6 38.36 -18.66 -105.71
N LYS A 7 37.33 -18.01 -105.15
CA LYS A 7 37.28 -16.68 -104.53
C LYS A 7 38.28 -16.49 -103.37
N GLN A 8 39.37 -15.75 -103.63
CA GLN A 8 40.25 -15.21 -102.59
C GLN A 8 39.59 -14.10 -101.73
N GLY A 9 38.45 -13.54 -102.15
CA GLY A 9 37.75 -12.48 -101.42
C GLY A 9 36.94 -12.92 -100.19
N SER A 10 36.69 -14.22 -99.99
CA SER A 10 35.83 -14.69 -98.89
C SER A 10 36.56 -14.85 -97.56
N TYR A 11 37.87 -15.16 -97.59
CA TYR A 11 38.67 -15.37 -96.38
C TYR A 11 39.16 -14.05 -95.76
N ILE A 12 39.43 -13.04 -96.59
CA ILE A 12 39.81 -11.70 -96.14
C ILE A 12 38.61 -11.01 -95.48
N PHE A 13 37.40 -11.18 -96.03
CA PHE A 13 36.18 -10.62 -95.45
C PHE A 13 35.82 -11.27 -94.10
N CYS A 14 36.00 -12.59 -93.95
CA CYS A 14 35.86 -13.28 -92.66
C CYS A 14 36.93 -12.84 -91.64
N CYS A 15 38.20 -12.67 -92.05
CA CYS A 15 39.25 -12.20 -91.14
C CYS A 15 39.01 -10.75 -90.69
N LEU A 16 38.50 -9.89 -91.58
CA LEU A 16 38.15 -8.50 -91.25
C LEU A 16 36.97 -8.42 -90.28
N LEU A 17 35.92 -9.24 -90.49
CA LEU A 17 34.78 -9.36 -89.59
C LEU A 17 35.19 -9.91 -88.22
N PHE A 18 36.12 -10.86 -88.17
CA PHE A 18 36.66 -11.39 -86.92
C PHE A 18 37.51 -10.35 -86.18
N LEU A 19 38.32 -9.57 -86.89
CA LEU A 19 39.09 -8.46 -86.30
C LEU A 19 38.20 -7.32 -85.78
N ILE A 20 37.11 -7.00 -86.48
CA ILE A 20 36.12 -6.01 -86.03
C ILE A 20 35.35 -6.54 -84.81
N PHE A 21 35.05 -7.84 -84.75
CA PHE A 21 34.39 -8.47 -83.60
C PHE A 21 35.31 -8.51 -82.36
N VAL A 22 36.60 -8.81 -82.54
CA VAL A 22 37.60 -8.79 -81.45
C VAL A 22 37.89 -7.36 -80.97
N ALA A 23 37.94 -6.38 -81.89
CA ALA A 23 38.08 -4.97 -81.53
C ALA A 23 36.82 -4.43 -80.80
N GLY A 24 35.63 -4.90 -81.17
CA GLY A 24 34.37 -4.54 -80.49
C GLY A 24 34.21 -5.13 -79.08
N LEU A 25 34.88 -6.26 -78.79
CA LEU A 25 34.93 -6.83 -77.42
C LEU A 25 35.93 -6.10 -76.51
N SER A 26 36.84 -5.32 -77.10
CA SER A 26 37.85 -4.55 -76.36
C SER A 26 37.36 -3.17 -75.92
N SER A 27 36.18 -2.71 -76.40
CA SER A 27 35.58 -1.42 -76.03
C SER A 27 34.48 -1.54 -74.98
N CYS A 28 34.30 -2.71 -74.37
CA CYS A 28 33.53 -2.88 -73.13
C CYS A 28 34.49 -2.95 -71.95
N GLU A 29 35.40 -1.98 -71.82
CA GLU A 29 36.03 -1.74 -70.53
C GLU A 29 34.99 -1.00 -69.69
N PHE A 30 34.32 -1.76 -68.83
CA PHE A 30 33.34 -1.21 -67.91
C PHE A 30 34.11 -0.33 -66.91
N GLU A 31 33.98 1.00 -67.01
CA GLU A 31 34.46 1.95 -66.00
C GLU A 31 33.70 1.66 -64.69
N SER A 32 34.21 0.70 -63.93
CA SER A 32 33.54 0.11 -62.77
C SER A 32 33.80 0.90 -61.49
N ASP A 33 34.87 1.68 -61.46
CA ASP A 33 35.53 1.93 -60.18
C ASP A 33 35.00 3.16 -59.43
N ASP A 34 34.39 4.13 -60.13
CA ASP A 34 33.93 5.37 -59.48
C ASP A 34 32.41 5.64 -59.57
N LEU A 35 31.70 5.12 -60.59
CA LEU A 35 30.27 5.40 -60.79
C LEU A 35 29.33 4.46 -60.00
N ASN A 36 29.84 3.31 -59.54
CA ASN A 36 29.06 2.31 -58.80
C ASN A 36 29.52 2.13 -57.34
N TYR A 37 30.57 2.85 -56.92
CA TYR A 37 31.02 2.85 -55.53
C TYR A 37 30.23 3.89 -54.74
N VAL A 38 29.18 3.44 -54.06
CA VAL A 38 28.57 4.23 -52.98
C VAL A 38 29.48 4.10 -51.78
N HIS A 39 30.21 5.17 -51.43
CA HIS A 39 30.97 5.19 -50.20
C HIS A 39 30.00 5.22 -49.01
N VAL A 40 29.88 4.08 -48.34
CA VAL A 40 29.06 3.95 -47.13
C VAL A 40 29.99 4.09 -45.93
N GLU A 41 29.61 4.97 -45.00
CA GLU A 41 30.33 5.11 -43.73
C GLU A 41 30.27 3.81 -42.94
N LYS A 42 31.40 3.45 -42.31
CA LYS A 42 31.44 2.31 -41.41
C LYS A 42 30.53 2.57 -40.20
N PRO A 43 29.92 1.52 -39.63
CA PRO A 43 29.22 1.67 -38.36
C PRO A 43 30.19 2.22 -37.30
N GLU A 44 29.68 3.10 -36.44
CA GLU A 44 30.38 3.55 -35.24
C GLU A 44 30.79 2.36 -34.37
N ASP A 45 31.89 2.48 -33.61
CA ASP A 45 32.34 1.36 -32.76
C ASP A 45 31.38 1.11 -31.59
N GLN A 46 30.67 2.14 -31.14
CA GLN A 46 29.75 2.09 -29.99
C GLN A 46 28.55 2.98 -30.25
N ILE A 47 27.38 2.52 -29.79
CA ILE A 47 26.14 3.29 -29.79
C ILE A 47 25.62 3.39 -28.36
N GLN A 48 24.89 4.46 -28.05
CA GLN A 48 24.27 4.61 -26.74
C GLN A 48 23.01 3.74 -26.66
N LEU A 49 23.01 2.80 -25.71
CA LEU A 49 21.87 1.94 -25.40
C LEU A 49 21.40 2.20 -23.98
N GLY A 50 20.10 2.35 -23.81
CA GLY A 50 19.47 2.52 -22.51
C GLY A 50 18.26 1.61 -22.34
N ILE A 51 17.99 1.25 -21.09
CA ILE A 51 16.76 0.57 -20.70
C ILE A 51 16.11 1.32 -19.55
N ASP A 52 14.80 1.50 -19.64
CA ASP A 52 13.95 1.99 -18.56
C ASP A 52 13.02 0.86 -18.11
N LEU A 53 12.95 0.64 -16.79
CA LEU A 53 12.18 -0.40 -16.15
C LEU A 53 11.00 0.20 -15.37
N ALA A 54 10.34 1.19 -15.95
CA ALA A 54 9.14 1.81 -15.39
C ALA A 54 9.30 2.27 -13.93
N GLY A 55 10.45 2.88 -13.61
CA GLY A 55 10.72 3.47 -12.31
C GLY A 55 11.49 2.61 -11.30
N VAL A 56 11.83 1.35 -11.61
CA VAL A 56 12.77 0.58 -10.79
C VAL A 56 14.23 0.83 -11.24
N ASN A 57 15.15 0.83 -10.28
CA ASN A 57 16.58 0.97 -10.52
C ASN A 57 17.16 -0.38 -10.97
N PRO A 58 17.65 -0.50 -12.22
CA PRO A 58 18.20 -1.75 -12.75
C PRO A 58 19.50 -2.20 -12.07
N THR A 59 20.16 -1.33 -11.31
CA THR A 59 21.41 -1.63 -10.60
C THR A 59 21.19 -2.20 -9.20
N GLU A 60 19.97 -2.11 -8.68
CA GLU A 60 19.57 -2.65 -7.39
C GLU A 60 18.80 -3.96 -7.54
N LEU A 61 18.60 -4.69 -6.44
CA LEU A 61 17.75 -5.87 -6.43
C LEU A 61 16.30 -5.45 -6.70
N ILE A 62 15.69 -5.99 -7.75
CA ILE A 62 14.30 -5.71 -8.10
C ILE A 62 13.42 -6.79 -7.48
N TYR A 63 12.41 -6.37 -6.72
CA TYR A 63 11.41 -7.29 -6.18
C TYR A 63 10.21 -7.39 -7.11
N ILE A 64 9.80 -8.62 -7.40
CA ILE A 64 8.64 -8.93 -8.23
C ILE A 64 7.75 -9.95 -7.51
N TYR A 65 6.49 -10.08 -7.91
CA TYR A 65 5.72 -11.28 -7.53
C TYR A 65 6.20 -12.49 -8.32
N ASN A 66 6.01 -13.69 -7.74
CA ASN A 66 6.34 -14.96 -8.39
C ASN A 66 5.81 -15.09 -9.83
N GLN A 67 4.67 -14.49 -10.14
CA GLN A 67 4.10 -14.36 -11.48
C GLN A 67 3.96 -12.88 -11.84
N THR A 68 4.89 -12.39 -12.66
CA THR A 68 4.92 -10.97 -13.06
C THR A 68 5.13 -10.85 -14.56
N TYR A 69 4.42 -9.92 -15.20
CA TYR A 69 4.76 -9.47 -16.55
C TYR A 69 5.71 -8.29 -16.43
N PHE A 70 6.98 -8.52 -16.76
CA PHE A 70 8.04 -7.55 -16.64
C PHE A 70 8.11 -6.69 -17.90
N THR A 71 7.70 -5.42 -17.79
CA THR A 71 7.70 -4.45 -18.89
C THR A 71 8.96 -3.59 -18.89
N TYR A 72 9.38 -3.13 -20.06
CA TYR A 72 10.54 -2.26 -20.21
C TYR A 72 10.43 -1.39 -21.47
N SER A 73 11.15 -0.27 -21.48
CA SER A 73 11.35 0.56 -22.67
C SER A 73 12.83 0.61 -23.03
N LEU A 74 13.13 0.60 -24.33
CA LEU A 74 14.50 0.68 -24.83
C LEU A 74 14.75 2.03 -25.50
N PHE A 75 15.89 2.63 -25.19
CA PHE A 75 16.48 3.69 -25.99
C PHE A 75 17.46 3.06 -26.98
N THR A 76 17.07 3.01 -28.26
CA THR A 76 17.83 2.34 -29.33
C THR A 76 18.47 3.30 -30.32
N ASP A 77 18.55 4.60 -29.98
CA ASP A 77 19.05 5.65 -30.89
C ASP A 77 18.36 5.61 -32.29
N ASN A 78 17.03 5.44 -32.29
CA ASN A 78 16.19 5.29 -33.49
C ASN A 78 16.51 4.09 -34.39
N ARG A 79 17.28 3.11 -33.91
CA ARG A 79 17.64 1.90 -34.66
C ARG A 79 16.56 0.83 -34.54
N VAL A 80 16.40 0.07 -35.62
CA VAL A 80 15.45 -1.04 -35.70
C VAL A 80 15.95 -2.22 -34.86
N ILE A 81 15.07 -2.74 -34.01
CA ILE A 81 15.32 -3.95 -33.23
C ILE A 81 15.18 -5.16 -34.15
N LEU A 82 16.24 -5.96 -34.24
CA LEU A 82 16.28 -7.21 -35.02
C LEU A 82 15.92 -8.42 -34.18
N ALA A 83 16.39 -8.45 -32.92
CA ALA A 83 16.10 -9.55 -32.00
C ALA A 83 16.12 -9.06 -30.55
N ARG A 84 15.34 -9.76 -29.71
CA ARG A 84 15.27 -9.60 -28.26
C ARG A 84 15.16 -10.99 -27.65
N GLN A 85 15.98 -11.28 -26.65
CA GLN A 85 15.95 -12.56 -25.96
C GLN A 85 16.22 -12.35 -24.48
N PHE A 86 15.28 -12.80 -23.64
CA PHE A 86 15.49 -12.84 -22.20
C PHE A 86 16.10 -14.19 -21.78
N TYR A 87 16.93 -14.15 -20.74
CA TYR A 87 17.48 -15.31 -20.08
C TYR A 87 17.25 -15.18 -18.58
N LEU A 88 16.71 -16.22 -17.95
CA LEU A 88 16.66 -16.36 -16.50
C LEU A 88 17.70 -17.37 -16.07
N ASP A 89 18.69 -16.95 -15.27
CA ASP A 89 19.84 -17.76 -14.86
C ASP A 89 20.55 -18.45 -16.03
N GLY A 90 20.63 -17.75 -17.17
CA GLY A 90 21.23 -18.25 -18.40
C GLY A 90 20.33 -19.17 -19.24
N VAL A 91 19.11 -19.49 -18.80
CA VAL A 91 18.13 -20.25 -19.57
C VAL A 91 17.26 -19.29 -20.38
N PRO A 92 17.16 -19.45 -21.72
CA PRO A 92 16.35 -18.57 -22.55
C PRO A 92 14.87 -18.71 -22.18
N ILE A 93 14.20 -17.57 -22.00
CA ILE A 93 12.75 -17.49 -21.80
C ILE A 93 12.09 -17.34 -23.16
N GLU A 94 11.04 -18.11 -23.43
CA GLU A 94 10.26 -17.93 -24.66
C GLU A 94 9.60 -16.55 -24.62
N THR A 95 9.97 -15.69 -25.57
CA THR A 95 9.42 -14.34 -25.71
C THR A 95 8.90 -14.15 -27.12
N ASP A 96 7.73 -13.56 -27.25
CA ASP A 96 7.30 -13.02 -28.54
C ASP A 96 8.28 -11.91 -28.94
N GLN A 97 8.84 -12.00 -30.14
CA GLN A 97 9.76 -11.01 -30.70
C GLN A 97 9.13 -9.60 -30.81
N TYR A 98 7.81 -9.51 -30.74
CA TYR A 98 7.05 -8.25 -30.72
C TYR A 98 6.67 -7.78 -29.31
N ALA A 99 6.81 -8.60 -28.27
CA ALA A 99 6.41 -8.23 -26.92
C ALA A 99 7.33 -7.16 -26.32
N GLU A 100 6.73 -6.20 -25.62
CA GLU A 100 7.39 -5.14 -24.84
C GLU A 100 7.66 -5.58 -23.39
N GLY A 101 7.68 -6.89 -23.15
CA GLY A 101 7.87 -7.47 -21.84
C GLY A 101 8.05 -8.98 -21.88
N VAL A 102 8.25 -9.57 -20.70
CA VAL A 102 8.40 -11.00 -20.52
C VAL A 102 7.61 -11.48 -19.32
N HIS A 103 6.94 -12.62 -19.46
CA HIS A 103 6.32 -13.30 -18.32
C HIS A 103 7.39 -14.03 -17.52
N LEU A 104 7.56 -13.64 -16.26
CA LEU A 104 8.45 -14.29 -15.32
C LEU A 104 7.63 -15.18 -14.40
N ASN A 105 8.08 -16.43 -14.25
CA ASN A 105 7.55 -17.38 -13.28
C ASN A 105 8.71 -17.91 -12.45
N ILE A 106 8.92 -17.30 -11.27
CA ILE A 106 10.03 -17.62 -10.38
C ILE A 106 9.43 -18.26 -9.12
N PRO A 107 9.65 -19.57 -8.91
CA PRO A 107 8.92 -20.33 -7.90
C PRO A 107 9.48 -20.17 -6.48
N ASP A 108 10.68 -19.61 -6.33
CA ASP A 108 11.38 -19.51 -5.06
C ASP A 108 11.78 -18.07 -4.71
N ASN A 109 12.23 -17.88 -3.48
CA ASN A 109 12.61 -16.60 -2.91
C ASN A 109 14.13 -16.35 -3.00
N GLN A 110 14.82 -16.92 -3.98
CA GLN A 110 16.24 -16.67 -4.23
C GLN A 110 16.44 -15.46 -5.14
N ILE A 111 17.69 -15.03 -5.25
CA ILE A 111 18.09 -13.98 -6.18
C ILE A 111 18.48 -14.65 -7.50
N HIS A 112 17.86 -14.19 -8.58
CA HIS A 112 18.07 -14.68 -9.95
C HIS A 112 18.69 -13.60 -10.84
N ASP A 113 19.39 -14.05 -11.89
CA ASP A 113 19.92 -13.20 -12.95
C ASP A 113 18.95 -13.16 -14.12
N LEU A 114 18.33 -12.00 -14.36
CA LEU A 114 17.55 -11.73 -15.55
C LEU A 114 18.41 -10.95 -16.55
N LYS A 115 18.71 -11.55 -17.70
CA LYS A 115 19.47 -10.91 -18.77
C LYS A 115 18.59 -10.67 -19.99
N LEU A 116 18.64 -9.46 -20.54
CA LEU A 116 18.11 -9.11 -21.85
C LEU A 116 19.27 -8.93 -22.83
N VAL A 117 19.25 -9.70 -23.93
CA VAL A 117 20.13 -9.52 -25.07
C VAL A 117 19.33 -8.91 -26.21
N ILE A 118 19.85 -7.84 -26.81
CA ILE A 118 19.24 -7.18 -27.97
C ILE A 118 20.20 -7.15 -29.15
N ALA A 119 19.65 -7.29 -30.35
CA ALA A 119 20.36 -7.04 -31.60
C ALA A 119 19.66 -5.90 -32.34
N LEU A 120 20.44 -4.91 -32.79
CA LEU A 120 19.96 -3.73 -33.49
C LEU A 120 20.61 -3.63 -34.86
N ARG A 121 19.83 -3.13 -35.83
CA ARG A 121 20.34 -2.84 -37.16
C ARG A 121 21.39 -1.72 -37.12
N SER A 122 22.48 -1.90 -37.85
CA SER A 122 23.55 -0.89 -37.94
C SER A 122 23.14 0.36 -38.71
N GLY A 123 22.19 0.25 -39.63
CA GLY A 123 21.57 1.40 -40.31
C GLY A 123 22.49 2.14 -41.27
N THR A 124 23.65 1.56 -41.62
CA THR A 124 24.63 2.17 -42.54
C THR A 124 24.13 2.14 -43.99
N GLY A 125 23.20 1.25 -44.34
CA GLY A 125 22.74 1.04 -45.71
C GLY A 125 23.72 0.26 -46.60
N SER A 126 24.80 -0.29 -46.01
CA SER A 126 25.78 -1.16 -46.67
C SER A 126 25.12 -2.46 -47.17
N LEU A 127 25.81 -3.20 -48.05
CA LEU A 127 25.32 -4.53 -48.46
C LEU A 127 25.24 -5.49 -47.27
N ALA A 128 26.16 -5.37 -46.31
CA ALA A 128 26.15 -6.16 -45.07
C ALA A 128 24.96 -5.80 -44.17
N ASP A 129 24.64 -4.51 -44.02
CA ASP A 129 23.43 -4.04 -43.31
C ASP A 129 22.15 -4.53 -43.99
N LYS A 130 22.08 -4.44 -45.32
CA LYS A 130 20.92 -4.93 -46.11
C LYS A 130 20.77 -6.45 -46.06
N ALA A 131 21.89 -7.18 -45.96
CA ALA A 131 21.92 -8.63 -45.81
C ALA A 131 21.86 -9.10 -44.35
N MET A 132 21.68 -8.19 -43.38
CA MET A 132 21.61 -8.46 -41.94
C MET A 132 22.87 -9.09 -41.32
N TYR A 133 24.03 -8.91 -41.96
CA TYR A 133 25.34 -9.35 -41.44
C TYR A 133 26.06 -8.27 -40.62
N GLU A 134 25.50 -7.05 -40.55
CA GLU A 134 26.02 -5.93 -39.76
C GLU A 134 24.99 -5.53 -38.69
N MET A 135 25.32 -5.69 -37.41
CA MET A 135 24.41 -5.39 -36.31
C MET A 135 25.19 -4.97 -35.07
N TYR A 136 24.55 -4.16 -34.23
CA TYR A 136 24.98 -3.92 -32.86
C TYR A 136 24.33 -4.92 -31.93
N THR A 137 25.05 -5.35 -30.90
CA THR A 137 24.51 -6.17 -29.83
C THR A 137 24.67 -5.46 -28.50
N GLY A 138 23.67 -5.58 -27.64
CA GLY A 138 23.67 -5.01 -26.30
C GLY A 138 23.14 -6.00 -25.29
N GLU A 139 23.64 -5.92 -24.06
CA GLU A 139 23.21 -6.77 -22.95
C GLU A 139 22.85 -5.89 -21.75
N PHE A 140 21.72 -6.22 -21.11
CA PHE A 140 21.34 -5.69 -19.81
C PHE A 140 21.15 -6.85 -18.85
N THR A 141 21.69 -6.75 -17.64
CA THR A 141 21.54 -7.80 -16.60
C THR A 141 20.99 -7.16 -15.34
N PHE A 142 19.98 -7.80 -14.75
CA PHE A 142 19.26 -7.35 -13.57
C PHE A 142 19.28 -8.46 -12.51
N LYS A 143 19.39 -8.06 -11.25
CA LYS A 143 19.14 -8.96 -10.12
C LYS A 143 17.67 -8.87 -9.75
N ILE A 144 16.97 -9.99 -9.76
CA ILE A 144 15.55 -10.05 -9.41
C ILE A 144 15.31 -11.08 -8.30
N LYS A 145 14.34 -10.81 -7.43
CA LYS A 145 13.91 -11.74 -6.38
C LYS A 145 12.39 -11.76 -6.34
N ALA A 146 11.82 -12.95 -6.42
CA ALA A 146 10.38 -13.12 -6.35
C ALA A 146 9.92 -13.24 -4.89
N ILE A 147 8.82 -12.55 -4.57
CA ILE A 147 8.16 -12.67 -3.28
C ILE A 147 6.79 -13.33 -3.43
N PRO A 148 6.27 -13.96 -2.35
CA PRO A 148 4.92 -14.48 -2.34
C PRO A 148 3.89 -13.41 -2.70
N TYR A 149 2.75 -13.83 -3.23
CA TYR A 149 1.66 -12.90 -3.52
C TYR A 149 1.18 -12.25 -2.22
N TYR A 150 0.65 -11.02 -2.30
CA TYR A 150 0.38 -10.20 -1.10
C TYR A 150 -0.47 -10.88 0.00
N ASN A 151 -1.33 -11.84 -0.37
CA ASN A 151 -2.17 -12.59 0.58
C ASN A 151 -1.39 -13.60 1.44
N ASP A 152 -0.18 -13.96 1.03
CA ASP A 152 0.64 -14.96 1.71
C ASP A 152 1.63 -14.33 2.70
N VAL A 153 1.76 -13.00 2.70
CA VAL A 153 2.65 -12.26 3.59
C VAL A 153 1.84 -11.57 4.69
N SER A 154 2.16 -11.89 5.94
CA SER A 154 1.59 -11.26 7.12
C SER A 154 2.66 -10.51 7.91
N LEU A 155 2.36 -9.27 8.27
CA LEU A 155 3.10 -8.42 9.20
C LEU A 155 2.86 -8.81 10.67
N ASN A 156 1.92 -9.72 10.95
CA ASN A 156 1.62 -10.21 12.31
C ASN A 156 1.42 -9.07 13.33
N ILE A 157 0.53 -8.13 12.99
CA ILE A 157 0.29 -6.93 13.78
C ILE A 157 -0.26 -7.32 15.17
N SER A 158 0.32 -6.73 16.21
CA SER A 158 -0.10 -6.87 17.60
C SER A 158 -0.26 -5.49 18.24
N GLN A 159 -0.96 -5.44 19.38
CA GLN A 159 -1.09 -4.23 20.17
C GLN A 159 -0.43 -4.38 21.53
N THR A 160 0.21 -3.31 21.98
CA THR A 160 0.76 -3.11 23.31
C THR A 160 0.50 -1.66 23.76
N THR A 161 1.18 -1.22 24.81
CA THR A 161 1.16 0.16 25.27
C THR A 161 2.56 0.73 25.31
N ASP A 162 2.69 2.03 25.04
CA ASP A 162 3.96 2.75 25.25
C ASP A 162 4.17 3.12 26.73
N ALA A 163 5.26 3.83 27.04
CA ALA A 163 5.57 4.28 28.40
C ALA A 163 4.53 5.26 28.99
N ASN A 164 3.67 5.85 28.16
CA ASN A 164 2.61 6.76 28.55
C ASN A 164 1.23 6.09 28.52
N ASN A 165 1.17 4.77 28.34
CA ASN A 165 -0.04 3.96 28.16
C ASN A 165 -0.83 4.24 26.86
N ASN A 166 -0.26 4.93 25.87
CA ASN A 166 -0.88 5.11 24.56
C ASN A 166 -0.93 3.79 23.80
N LEU A 167 -1.87 3.64 22.87
CA LEU A 167 -1.95 2.48 22.00
C LEU A 167 -0.69 2.38 21.15
N LYS A 168 0.02 1.26 21.25
CA LYS A 168 1.16 0.95 20.41
C LYS A 168 0.83 -0.25 19.53
N LEU A 169 0.95 -0.09 18.21
CA LEU A 169 0.88 -1.19 17.26
C LEU A 169 2.31 -1.61 16.93
N GLU A 170 2.57 -2.91 16.96
CA GLU A 170 3.87 -3.51 16.66
C GLU A 170 3.67 -4.60 15.62
N TRP A 171 4.62 -4.73 14.70
CA TRP A 171 4.58 -5.74 13.65
C TRP A 171 5.95 -6.34 13.41
N ASP A 172 5.95 -7.52 12.79
CA ASP A 172 7.15 -8.21 12.39
C ASP A 172 7.76 -7.52 11.18
N LYS A 173 9.10 -7.40 11.19
CA LYS A 173 9.85 -6.99 10.00
C LYS A 173 9.81 -8.13 8.97
N PRO A 174 9.37 -7.89 7.73
CA PRO A 174 9.42 -8.92 6.69
C PRO A 174 10.85 -9.43 6.46
N SER A 175 11.02 -10.75 6.36
CA SER A 175 12.31 -11.38 6.05
C SER A 175 12.53 -11.59 4.56
N ASP A 176 11.45 -11.68 3.79
CA ASP A 176 11.51 -12.08 2.38
C ASP A 176 11.89 -10.90 1.47
N PHE A 177 11.61 -9.67 1.91
CA PHE A 177 11.91 -8.46 1.15
C PHE A 177 12.37 -7.29 2.01
N GLU A 178 13.04 -6.35 1.34
CA GLU A 178 13.37 -5.05 1.92
C GLU A 178 12.16 -4.11 1.83
N VAL A 179 11.88 -3.45 2.95
CA VAL A 179 10.83 -2.42 3.03
C VAL A 179 11.46 -1.06 2.78
N ASP A 180 10.87 -0.28 1.88
CA ASP A 180 11.22 1.12 1.67
C ASP A 180 10.54 2.00 2.73
N THR A 181 9.22 1.87 2.86
CA THR A 181 8.44 2.63 3.84
C THR A 181 7.27 1.82 4.41
N TYR A 182 6.92 2.10 5.66
CA TYR A 182 5.61 1.71 6.20
C TYR A 182 4.66 2.91 6.18
N ARG A 183 3.39 2.66 5.83
CA ARG A 183 2.31 3.66 5.87
C ARG A 183 1.18 3.14 6.72
N ILE A 184 0.68 3.98 7.62
CA ILE A 184 -0.35 3.60 8.58
C ILE A 184 -1.59 4.46 8.32
N TYR A 185 -2.72 3.80 8.10
CA TYR A 185 -3.99 4.42 7.81
C TYR A 185 -5.01 4.11 8.90
N ASN A 186 -5.88 5.07 9.17
CA ASN A 186 -7.05 4.90 10.00
C ASN A 186 -8.14 4.15 9.21
N GLY A 187 -8.66 3.05 9.76
CA GLY A 187 -9.73 2.26 9.15
C GLY A 187 -9.26 1.01 8.41
N TYR A 188 -10.19 0.37 7.70
CA TYR A 188 -9.99 -0.87 6.93
C TYR A 188 -9.69 -0.60 5.45
N SER A 189 -8.95 0.46 5.14
CA SER A 189 -8.47 0.70 3.77
C SER A 189 -7.36 1.75 3.73
N THR A 190 -6.60 1.73 2.65
CA THR A 190 -5.64 2.78 2.27
C THR A 190 -6.29 4.09 1.78
N HIS A 191 -7.62 4.12 1.64
CA HIS A 191 -8.39 5.34 1.38
C HIS A 191 -8.74 6.11 2.65
N GLY A 192 -8.45 5.53 3.82
CA GLY A 192 -8.59 6.20 5.10
C GLY A 192 -7.59 7.35 5.28
N GLU A 193 -7.67 8.02 6.42
CA GLU A 193 -6.71 9.05 6.80
C GLU A 193 -5.32 8.43 7.00
N LEU A 194 -4.30 8.95 6.30
CA LEU A 194 -2.91 8.59 6.52
C LEU A 194 -2.43 9.20 7.84
N LEU A 195 -2.14 8.35 8.83
CA LEU A 195 -1.70 8.76 10.16
C LEU A 195 -0.18 8.93 10.23
N ALA A 196 0.58 8.08 9.52
CA ALA A 196 2.03 8.13 9.53
C ALA A 196 2.67 7.50 8.30
N THR A 197 3.83 8.03 7.92
CA THR A 197 4.80 7.39 7.02
C THR A 197 6.10 7.19 7.79
N ILE A 198 6.59 5.96 7.84
CA ILE A 198 7.83 5.57 8.52
C ILE A 198 8.84 5.17 7.44
N THR A 199 9.92 5.94 7.34
CA THR A 199 11.02 5.71 6.38
C THR A 199 12.19 4.90 6.96
N ASP A 200 12.25 4.77 8.29
CA ASP A 200 13.20 3.83 8.93
C ASP A 200 12.60 2.42 8.90
N GLN A 201 13.11 1.59 7.99
CA GLN A 201 12.69 0.19 7.79
C GLN A 201 12.81 -0.70 9.05
N ASN A 202 13.56 -0.27 10.07
CA ASN A 202 13.71 -1.01 11.33
C ASN A 202 12.71 -0.56 12.40
N LYS A 203 11.99 0.55 12.18
CA LYS A 203 10.95 1.01 13.08
C LYS A 203 9.64 0.30 12.75
N THR A 204 9.43 -0.86 13.34
CA THR A 204 8.24 -1.71 13.12
C THR A 204 7.14 -1.48 14.17
N TYR A 205 6.92 -0.21 14.51
CA TYR A 205 5.85 0.17 15.43
C TYR A 205 5.30 1.57 15.14
N PHE A 206 4.05 1.77 15.53
CA PHE A 206 3.32 3.04 15.50
C PHE A 206 2.64 3.27 16.85
N VAL A 207 2.64 4.51 17.33
CA VAL A 207 1.95 4.89 18.58
C VAL A 207 0.83 5.85 18.23
N ASP A 208 -0.38 5.54 18.66
CA ASP A 208 -1.55 6.41 18.55
C ASP A 208 -1.86 7.06 19.92
N PRO A 209 -1.47 8.33 20.13
CA PRO A 209 -1.80 9.05 21.36
C PRO A 209 -3.28 9.49 21.42
N ASP A 210 -4.01 9.41 20.31
CA ASP A 210 -5.39 9.86 20.18
C ASP A 210 -6.40 8.70 20.24
N TYR A 211 -5.95 7.49 20.60
CA TYR A 211 -6.86 6.38 20.93
C TYR A 211 -7.16 6.35 22.44
N ALA A 212 -8.44 6.34 22.79
CA ALA A 212 -8.90 6.29 24.19
C ALA A 212 -9.82 5.10 24.48
N TYR A 213 -10.80 4.84 23.60
CA TYR A 213 -11.80 3.79 23.81
C TYR A 213 -12.58 3.50 22.53
N GLY A 214 -13.14 2.28 22.48
CA GLY A 214 -14.12 1.88 21.49
C GLY A 214 -13.50 1.23 20.25
N TYR A 215 -14.37 0.95 19.29
CA TYR A 215 -13.96 0.30 18.05
C TYR A 215 -13.03 1.21 17.24
N LYS A 216 -11.87 0.67 16.86
CA LYS A 216 -10.88 1.31 16.00
C LYS A 216 -10.18 0.24 15.18
N SER A 217 -9.90 0.55 13.93
CA SER A 217 -9.09 -0.31 13.07
C SER A 217 -8.00 0.50 12.39
N TYR A 218 -6.94 -0.18 11.99
CA TYR A 218 -5.82 0.37 11.26
C TYR A 218 -5.49 -0.51 10.07
N THR A 219 -4.95 0.11 9.03
CA THR A 219 -4.35 -0.58 7.88
C THR A 219 -2.87 -0.21 7.85
N ILE A 220 -2.00 -1.21 7.87
CA ILE A 220 -0.55 -1.03 7.79
C ILE A 220 -0.09 -1.56 6.44
N VAL A 221 0.61 -0.72 5.70
CA VAL A 221 1.12 -1.02 4.37
C VAL A 221 2.64 -0.98 4.41
N ALA A 222 3.30 -2.07 4.04
CA ALA A 222 4.73 -2.10 3.76
C ALA A 222 4.94 -1.94 2.24
N ASN A 223 5.62 -0.87 1.84
CA ASN A 223 6.01 -0.67 0.44
C ASN A 223 7.34 -1.38 0.21
N VAL A 224 7.37 -2.28 -0.77
CA VAL A 224 8.57 -3.06 -1.08
C VAL A 224 9.54 -2.19 -1.86
N LYS A 225 10.79 -2.18 -1.42
CA LYS A 225 11.85 -1.39 -2.04
C LYS A 225 12.11 -1.85 -3.47
N ASN A 226 12.43 -0.90 -4.35
CA ASN A 226 12.79 -1.15 -5.75
C ASN A 226 11.87 -2.19 -6.44
N SER A 227 10.57 -1.95 -6.38
CA SER A 227 9.53 -2.85 -6.90
C SER A 227 8.50 -2.08 -7.71
N PHE A 228 7.77 -2.77 -8.58
CA PHE A 228 6.68 -2.18 -9.36
C PHE A 228 5.36 -2.26 -8.58
N ASP A 229 5.05 -1.21 -7.81
CA ASP A 229 3.82 -1.06 -7.01
C ASP A 229 3.50 -2.25 -6.08
N ILE A 230 4.53 -2.94 -5.57
CA ILE A 230 4.32 -4.05 -4.65
C ILE A 230 4.16 -3.52 -3.24
N ILE A 231 2.98 -3.78 -2.67
CA ILE A 231 2.63 -3.47 -1.30
C ILE A 231 2.17 -4.72 -0.56
N VAL A 232 2.50 -4.79 0.72
CA VAL A 232 1.91 -5.77 1.66
C VAL A 232 1.00 -5.01 2.61
N GLU A 233 -0.29 -5.30 2.54
CA GLU A 233 -1.35 -4.63 3.29
C GLU A 233 -1.95 -5.59 4.31
N ASN A 234 -1.94 -5.21 5.59
CA ASN A 234 -2.64 -5.94 6.63
C ASN A 234 -3.48 -5.00 7.50
N HIS A 235 -4.60 -5.55 7.98
CA HIS A 235 -5.56 -4.83 8.80
C HIS A 235 -5.50 -5.32 10.24
N PHE A 236 -5.73 -4.40 11.17
CA PHE A 236 -5.75 -4.69 12.59
C PHE A 236 -6.94 -4.03 13.27
N TYR A 237 -7.63 -4.78 14.14
CA TYR A 237 -8.70 -4.28 14.99
C TYR A 237 -8.18 -4.14 16.42
N VAL A 238 -8.33 -2.95 17.00
CA VAL A 238 -7.93 -2.74 18.39
C VAL A 238 -8.81 -3.56 19.31
N SER A 239 -8.17 -4.37 20.12
CA SER A 239 -8.81 -5.08 21.23
C SER A 239 -9.03 -4.11 22.39
N TYR A 240 -10.27 -4.01 22.84
CA TYR A 240 -10.66 -3.21 24.00
C TYR A 240 -11.73 -3.96 24.80
N THR A 241 -11.81 -3.67 26.09
CA THR A 241 -12.87 -4.22 26.97
C THR A 241 -14.01 -3.22 27.02
N ALA A 242 -15.17 -3.62 26.50
CA ALA A 242 -16.36 -2.79 26.56
C ALA A 242 -16.81 -2.60 28.02
N MET A 243 -17.10 -1.36 28.41
CA MET A 243 -17.72 -1.07 29.70
C MET A 243 -19.18 -1.50 29.67
N THR A 244 -19.56 -2.23 30.71
CA THR A 244 -20.93 -2.73 30.98
C THR A 244 -21.46 -2.13 32.28
N GLU A 245 -22.70 -2.43 32.64
CA GLU A 245 -23.33 -1.97 33.91
C GLU A 245 -22.49 -2.25 35.16
N ASN A 246 -21.70 -3.34 35.18
CA ASN A 246 -20.84 -3.71 36.32
C ASN A 246 -19.67 -2.75 36.53
N HIS A 247 -19.37 -1.90 35.55
CA HIS A 247 -18.33 -0.89 35.64
C HIS A 247 -18.84 0.43 36.22
N PHE A 248 -20.13 0.52 36.53
CA PHE A 248 -20.75 1.73 37.08
C PHE A 248 -21.29 1.45 38.48
N ASP A 249 -20.96 2.36 39.41
CA ASP A 249 -21.56 2.40 40.74
C ASP A 249 -22.34 3.69 40.89
N ILE A 250 -23.64 3.54 41.17
CA ILE A 250 -24.60 4.64 41.13
C ILE A 250 -25.35 4.67 42.45
N ASN A 251 -25.12 5.72 43.23
CA ASN A 251 -25.66 5.83 44.57
C ASN A 251 -26.26 7.21 44.80
N ARG A 252 -27.50 7.25 45.30
CA ARG A 252 -28.12 8.50 45.75
C ARG A 252 -27.49 8.92 47.09
N ILE A 253 -26.79 10.06 47.07
CA ILE A 253 -26.06 10.61 48.23
C ILE A 253 -26.83 11.73 48.94
N ALA A 254 -27.77 12.38 48.26
CA ALA A 254 -28.72 13.32 48.84
C ALA A 254 -30.04 13.30 48.07
N LEU A 255 -31.07 14.00 48.55
CA LEU A 255 -32.42 14.00 47.96
C LEU A 255 -32.41 14.24 46.44
N ASN A 256 -31.69 15.27 46.02
CA ASN A 256 -31.61 15.71 44.63
C ASN A 256 -30.22 15.43 44.04
N THR A 257 -29.45 14.50 44.61
CA THR A 257 -28.05 14.28 44.22
C THR A 257 -27.67 12.81 44.17
N THR A 258 -27.08 12.41 43.06
CA THR A 258 -26.54 11.06 42.83
C THR A 258 -25.05 11.15 42.54
N SER A 259 -24.25 10.26 43.14
CA SER A 259 -22.88 9.98 42.73
C SER A 259 -22.91 8.88 41.66
N LEU A 260 -22.32 9.17 40.51
CA LEU A 260 -22.05 8.22 39.42
C LEU A 260 -20.54 7.99 39.37
N LYS A 261 -20.10 6.82 39.78
CA LYS A 261 -18.71 6.37 39.69
C LYS A 261 -18.57 5.35 38.57
N TRP A 262 -17.42 5.33 37.93
CA TRP A 262 -17.10 4.31 36.93
C TRP A 262 -15.67 3.78 37.06
N ASN A 263 -15.45 2.60 36.53
CA ASN A 263 -14.14 1.99 36.40
C ASN A 263 -13.89 1.61 34.93
N ASN A 264 -13.01 2.35 34.25
CA ASN A 264 -12.63 2.02 32.87
C ASN A 264 -11.61 0.87 32.88
N PRO A 265 -11.94 -0.30 32.30
CA PRO A 265 -11.01 -1.43 32.27
C PRO A 265 -9.87 -1.25 31.27
N ASN A 266 -9.93 -0.23 30.41
CA ASN A 266 -8.93 0.01 29.37
C ASN A 266 -7.79 0.91 29.89
N PRO A 267 -6.53 0.61 29.54
CA PRO A 267 -5.37 1.29 30.09
C PRO A 267 -5.07 2.66 29.46
N PHE A 268 -5.79 3.03 28.40
CA PHE A 268 -5.45 4.19 27.58
C PHE A 268 -5.76 5.51 28.29
N PRO A 269 -4.87 6.52 28.22
CA PRO A 269 -5.11 7.84 28.77
C PRO A 269 -6.37 8.48 28.17
N CYS A 270 -7.30 8.87 29.03
CA CYS A 270 -8.54 9.48 28.60
C CYS A 270 -9.04 10.56 29.56
N LYS A 271 -9.99 11.34 29.07
CA LYS A 271 -10.85 12.23 29.84
C LYS A 271 -12.30 11.99 29.46
N TYR A 272 -13.21 12.55 30.25
CA TYR A 272 -14.62 12.22 30.18
C TYR A 272 -15.52 13.43 30.02
N VAL A 273 -16.61 13.25 29.27
CA VAL A 273 -17.78 14.12 29.31
C VAL A 273 -18.97 13.25 29.67
N LEU A 274 -19.67 13.60 30.74
CA LEU A 274 -20.91 12.95 31.12
C LEU A 274 -22.08 13.79 30.63
N THR A 275 -22.97 13.18 29.86
CA THR A 275 -24.32 13.72 29.65
C THR A 275 -25.32 12.91 30.46
N TYR A 276 -26.31 13.56 31.05
CA TYR A 276 -27.31 12.88 31.86
C TYR A 276 -28.68 13.55 31.80
N GLY A 277 -29.71 12.73 32.04
CA GLY A 277 -31.10 13.14 31.94
C GLY A 277 -31.60 13.32 30.52
N TYR A 278 -32.92 13.41 30.40
CA TYR A 278 -33.59 13.63 29.11
C TYR A 278 -33.27 14.99 28.46
N GLU A 279 -32.74 15.93 29.24
CA GLU A 279 -32.27 17.25 28.76
C GLU A 279 -30.79 17.22 28.33
N GLU A 280 -30.12 16.07 28.37
CA GLU A 280 -28.68 15.92 28.06
C GLU A 280 -27.77 16.92 28.80
N LYS A 281 -28.00 17.12 30.10
CA LYS A 281 -27.16 18.03 30.90
C LYS A 281 -25.71 17.55 30.87
N GLU A 282 -24.79 18.48 30.63
CA GLU A 282 -23.38 18.17 30.37
C GLU A 282 -22.50 18.47 31.59
N ILE A 283 -21.55 17.57 31.88
CA ILE A 283 -20.47 17.77 32.85
C ILE A 283 -19.16 17.37 32.19
N ALA A 284 -18.31 18.37 31.93
CA ALA A 284 -16.92 18.14 31.57
C ALA A 284 -16.13 17.77 32.84
N LEU A 285 -15.46 16.63 32.81
CA LEU A 285 -14.75 16.08 33.96
C LEU A 285 -13.27 16.41 33.86
N LYS A 286 -12.64 16.64 35.02
CA LYS A 286 -11.20 16.88 35.11
C LYS A 286 -10.43 15.61 34.75
N ASP A 287 -9.18 15.77 34.32
CA ASP A 287 -8.30 14.65 34.01
C ASP A 287 -8.17 13.69 35.20
N GLY A 288 -8.30 12.39 34.93
CA GLY A 288 -8.26 11.34 35.95
C GLY A 288 -9.51 11.21 36.82
N ALA A 289 -10.55 12.02 36.61
CA ALA A 289 -11.81 11.85 37.32
C ALA A 289 -12.53 10.57 36.89
N ASN A 290 -13.01 9.80 37.86
CA ASN A 290 -13.80 8.59 37.67
C ASN A 290 -15.15 8.64 38.43
N GLU A 291 -15.54 9.84 38.85
CA GLU A 291 -16.76 10.13 39.59
C GLU A 291 -17.36 11.45 39.09
N ALA A 292 -18.69 11.49 39.01
CA ALA A 292 -19.47 12.69 38.77
C ALA A 292 -20.61 12.79 39.79
N ILE A 293 -20.87 14.00 40.25
CA ILE A 293 -22.03 14.31 41.07
C ILE A 293 -23.09 14.94 40.16
N ILE A 294 -24.24 14.30 40.04
CA ILE A 294 -25.34 14.74 39.18
C ILE A 294 -26.55 15.16 40.00
N THR A 295 -27.24 16.20 39.53
CA THR A 295 -28.49 16.66 40.12
C THR A 295 -29.66 15.85 39.56
N VAL A 296 -30.43 15.22 40.43
CA VAL A 296 -31.63 14.46 40.08
C VAL A 296 -32.86 15.10 40.71
N GLY A 297 -34.06 14.75 40.23
CA GLY A 297 -35.30 15.19 40.86
C GLY A 297 -35.46 14.65 42.29
N ASP A 298 -36.34 15.27 43.07
CA ASP A 298 -36.58 14.89 44.47
C ASP A 298 -37.21 13.49 44.61
N PHE A 299 -37.91 13.02 43.58
CA PHE A 299 -38.48 11.68 43.57
C PHE A 299 -37.45 10.63 43.13
N PRO A 300 -37.51 9.39 43.66
CA PRO A 300 -36.73 8.27 43.13
C PRO A 300 -36.99 8.11 41.63
N ILE A 301 -35.94 7.96 40.85
CA ILE A 301 -36.04 7.78 39.40
C ILE A 301 -35.73 6.31 39.08
N TRP A 302 -36.63 5.67 38.33
CA TRP A 302 -36.45 4.27 37.91
C TRP A 302 -35.50 4.12 36.73
N SER A 303 -35.41 5.15 35.89
CA SER A 303 -34.51 5.18 34.76
C SER A 303 -34.22 6.63 34.38
N ASN A 304 -33.00 7.08 34.60
CA ASN A 304 -32.51 8.35 34.11
C ASN A 304 -31.32 8.08 33.18
N PRO A 305 -31.43 8.33 31.87
CA PRO A 305 -30.37 7.98 30.94
C PRO A 305 -29.12 8.81 31.21
N PHE A 306 -27.96 8.22 30.95
CA PHE A 306 -26.69 8.93 30.87
C PHE A 306 -25.83 8.37 29.74
N SER A 307 -24.93 9.18 29.23
CA SER A 307 -23.86 8.77 28.31
C SER A 307 -22.53 9.30 28.83
N LEU A 308 -21.60 8.38 29.06
CA LEU A 308 -20.21 8.70 29.38
C LEU A 308 -19.39 8.67 28.09
N TYR A 309 -19.05 9.84 27.55
CA TYR A 309 -18.15 9.97 26.42
C TYR A 309 -16.70 9.83 26.90
N ILE A 310 -15.91 9.04 26.19
CA ILE A 310 -14.52 8.73 26.54
C ILE A 310 -13.64 9.26 25.42
N LEU A 311 -12.84 10.28 25.74
CA LEU A 311 -12.08 11.05 24.78
C LEU A 311 -10.58 10.93 25.07
N PRO A 312 -9.72 11.05 24.05
CA PRO A 312 -8.29 11.26 24.24
C PRO A 312 -8.00 12.51 25.07
N GLN A 313 -6.87 12.52 25.79
CA GLN A 313 -6.48 13.70 26.60
C GLN A 313 -6.28 14.96 25.75
N SER A 314 -5.82 14.81 24.51
CA SER A 314 -5.62 15.88 23.52
C SER A 314 -6.91 16.49 22.97
N ALA A 315 -8.05 15.80 23.06
CA ALA A 315 -9.28 16.17 22.36
C ALA A 315 -9.89 17.51 22.83
N ASP A 316 -10.49 18.27 21.92
CA ASP A 316 -11.36 19.40 22.32
C ASP A 316 -12.68 18.85 22.88
N ILE A 317 -12.94 19.17 24.15
CA ILE A 317 -14.17 18.77 24.86
C ILE A 317 -15.41 19.27 24.12
N LYS A 318 -15.36 20.37 23.37
CA LYS A 318 -16.52 20.87 22.61
C LYS A 318 -17.00 19.91 21.52
N ASN A 319 -16.12 19.04 21.03
CA ASN A 319 -16.43 18.08 19.97
C ASN A 319 -16.70 16.67 20.53
N TYR A 320 -17.01 16.54 21.82
CA TYR A 320 -17.12 15.24 22.50
C TYR A 320 -18.06 14.23 21.82
N LYS A 321 -19.11 14.72 21.14
CA LYS A 321 -20.12 13.88 20.48
C LYS A 321 -19.57 13.04 19.31
N GLN A 322 -18.37 13.33 18.80
CA GLN A 322 -17.73 12.53 17.76
C GLN A 322 -17.00 11.28 18.31
N TYR A 323 -16.79 11.21 19.63
CA TYR A 323 -16.06 10.12 20.28
C TYR A 323 -17.00 9.03 20.79
N SER A 324 -16.43 7.86 21.07
CA SER A 324 -17.18 6.73 21.62
C SER A 324 -17.78 7.08 22.99
N SER A 325 -19.00 6.59 23.22
CA SER A 325 -19.69 6.73 24.49
C SER A 325 -20.23 5.41 25.01
N VAL A 326 -20.42 5.35 26.33
CA VAL A 326 -21.06 4.25 27.03
C VAL A 326 -22.36 4.79 27.59
N ALA A 327 -23.48 4.25 27.11
CA ALA A 327 -24.80 4.62 27.59
C ALA A 327 -25.23 3.73 28.76
N GLY A 328 -25.97 4.30 29.70
CA GLY A 328 -26.53 3.57 30.82
C GLY A 328 -27.76 4.28 31.39
N ASN A 329 -28.35 3.68 32.42
CA ASN A 329 -29.44 4.29 33.17
C ASN A 329 -29.08 4.35 34.64
N ASN A 330 -29.23 5.53 35.24
CA ASN A 330 -29.26 5.70 36.68
C ASN A 330 -30.65 5.28 37.18
N SER A 331 -30.68 4.31 38.08
CA SER A 331 -31.87 3.93 38.82
C SER A 331 -31.58 4.05 40.32
N ASP A 332 -32.54 4.60 41.06
CA ASP A 332 -32.39 4.79 42.50
C ASP A 332 -32.55 3.45 43.24
N LYS A 333 -31.42 2.80 43.52
CA LYS A 333 -31.38 1.50 44.21
C LYS A 333 -31.84 1.58 45.67
N ARG A 334 -31.83 2.77 46.29
CA ARG A 334 -32.22 2.96 47.70
C ARG A 334 -33.72 2.77 47.91
N PHE A 335 -34.50 2.93 46.85
CA PHE A 335 -35.95 2.99 46.89
C PHE A 335 -36.57 1.87 46.06
N SER A 336 -36.50 0.63 46.55
CA SER A 336 -37.20 -0.52 45.94
C SER A 336 -38.68 -0.54 46.38
N ALA A 337 -39.50 0.35 45.84
CA ALA A 337 -40.94 0.38 46.11
C ALA A 337 -41.76 0.49 44.81
N LEU A 338 -43.02 0.06 44.87
CA LEU A 338 -43.94 0.08 43.74
C LEU A 338 -44.53 1.47 43.52
N SER A 339 -44.65 2.25 44.60
CA SER A 339 -45.16 3.61 44.58
C SER A 339 -44.43 4.45 45.62
N PHE A 340 -44.32 5.74 45.37
CA PHE A 340 -43.64 6.70 46.25
C PHE A 340 -44.50 7.94 46.45
N ASP A 341 -44.39 8.52 47.63
CA ASP A 341 -44.90 9.86 47.93
C ASP A 341 -43.90 10.63 48.78
N TYR A 342 -43.95 11.95 48.70
CA TYR A 342 -43.02 12.84 49.39
C TYR A 342 -43.72 13.70 50.44
N ASN A 343 -43.24 13.61 51.68
CA ASN A 343 -43.63 14.54 52.72
C ASN A 343 -42.71 15.76 52.69
N PHE A 344 -43.15 16.81 52.00
CA PHE A 344 -42.40 18.07 51.87
C PHE A 344 -42.08 18.76 53.20
N LYS A 345 -42.94 18.61 54.20
CA LYS A 345 -42.76 19.23 55.52
C LYS A 345 -41.67 18.52 56.32
N GLU A 346 -41.65 17.19 56.26
CA GLU A 346 -40.70 16.36 57.02
C GLU A 346 -39.44 16.01 56.24
N LYS A 347 -39.40 16.32 54.94
CA LYS A 347 -38.33 15.92 54.02
C LYS A 347 -38.08 14.41 54.03
N LYS A 348 -39.16 13.64 53.88
CA LYS A 348 -39.12 12.17 53.81
C LYS A 348 -39.74 11.68 52.52
N VAL A 349 -39.11 10.67 51.91
CA VAL A 349 -39.74 9.87 50.86
C VAL A 349 -40.32 8.63 51.50
N HIS A 350 -41.59 8.38 51.24
CA HIS A 350 -42.29 7.16 51.60
C HIS A 350 -42.37 6.25 50.39
N GLY A 351 -41.95 4.99 50.51
CA GLY A 351 -42.07 3.98 49.48
C GLY A 351 -42.98 2.85 49.94
N LEU A 352 -44.01 2.53 49.15
CA LEU A 352 -44.90 1.39 49.40
C LEU A 352 -44.46 0.21 48.52
N ASN A 353 -44.11 -0.91 49.15
CA ASN A 353 -43.99 -2.20 48.47
C ASN A 353 -45.21 -3.08 48.80
N PHE A 354 -45.28 -4.30 48.27
CA PHE A 354 -46.44 -5.19 48.51
C PHE A 354 -46.71 -5.51 49.99
N ASN A 355 -45.72 -5.33 50.88
CA ASN A 355 -45.75 -5.83 52.26
C ASN A 355 -45.55 -4.73 53.32
N ALA A 356 -45.03 -3.56 52.96
CA ALA A 356 -44.63 -2.52 53.92
C ALA A 356 -44.57 -1.12 53.29
N LEU A 357 -44.82 -0.12 54.14
CA LEU A 357 -44.48 1.28 53.90
C LEU A 357 -43.11 1.56 54.51
N ASN A 358 -42.11 1.80 53.67
CA ASN A 358 -40.78 2.22 54.07
C ASN A 358 -40.70 3.74 54.04
N SER A 359 -40.04 4.34 55.02
CA SER A 359 -39.83 5.80 55.09
C SER A 359 -38.35 6.09 55.18
N TYR A 360 -37.85 6.92 54.28
CA TYR A 360 -36.44 7.28 54.21
C TYR A 360 -36.28 8.74 54.65
N ASP A 361 -35.47 8.96 55.70
CA ASP A 361 -35.21 10.28 56.26
C ASP A 361 -33.99 10.89 55.58
N LEU A 362 -34.24 11.86 54.70
CA LEU A 362 -33.24 12.42 53.81
C LEU A 362 -32.25 13.35 54.52
N GLN A 363 -32.47 13.65 55.80
CA GLN A 363 -31.55 14.45 56.62
C GLN A 363 -30.63 13.60 57.49
N LYS A 364 -31.08 12.42 57.93
CA LYS A 364 -30.30 11.53 58.82
C LYS A 364 -29.41 10.55 58.07
N ASP A 365 -29.80 10.21 56.85
CA ASP A 365 -29.13 9.23 56.01
C ASP A 365 -27.93 9.79 55.23
N GLN A 366 -27.44 10.99 55.60
CA GLN A 366 -26.24 11.65 55.06
C GLN A 366 -24.91 11.18 55.68
N VAL A 367 -24.95 10.23 56.62
CA VAL A 367 -23.76 9.66 57.26
C VAL A 367 -23.73 8.16 57.02
N MET A 368 -23.06 7.75 55.95
CA MET A 368 -22.24 6.53 55.89
C MET A 368 -21.27 6.64 54.71
#